data_AF-A0A2R6KI90-F1
#
_entry.id   AF-A0A2R6KI90-F1
#
_cell.length_a   1.000
_cell.length_b   1.000
_cell.length_c   1.000
_cell.angle_alpha   90.00
_cell.angle_beta   90.00
_cell.angle_gamma   90.00
#
_symmetry.space_group_name_H-M   'P 1'
#
loop_
_entity.id
_entity.type
_entity.pdbx_description
1 polymer ?
#
loop_
_entity_poly.entity_id
_entity_poly.type
_entity_poly.pdbx_seq_one_letter_code
_entity_poly.pdbx_strand_id
1 'polypeptide(L)' 'MTLTAVSDAGPLVHLAEIESLGLLSAFDTLLTPATVYEAIERGGVPDGLSYEPVEADEEKVESEEPDAAREP' A
#
# COMPACT_ATOMS: atom_id res chain seq x y z
N MET A 1 -15.03 15.69 4.11
CA MET A 1 -13.99 15.24 3.17
C MET A 1 -13.46 13.94 3.72
N THR A 2 -13.36 12.90 2.90
CA THR A 2 -12.84 11.59 3.31
C THR A 2 -11.43 11.47 2.77
N LEU A 3 -10.46 11.26 3.64
CA LEU A 3 -9.05 11.08 3.31
C LEU A 3 -8.79 9.59 3.06
N THR A 4 -8.52 9.23 1.81
CA THR A 4 -8.26 7.84 1.40
C THR A 4 -6.80 7.67 1.00
N ALA A 5 -6.20 6.54 1.37
CA ALA A 5 -4.89 6.11 0.89
C ALA A 5 -5.00 4.79 0.12
N VAL A 6 -4.13 4.62 -0.86
CA VAL A 6 -3.85 3.33 -1.51
C VAL A 6 -2.48 2.87 -1.02
N SER A 7 -2.40 1.67 -0.48
CA SER A 7 -1.17 1.14 0.11
C SER A 7 -0.32 0.41 -0.93
N ASP A 8 0.99 0.41 -0.67
CA ASP A 8 1.97 -0.42 -1.36
C ASP A 8 2.60 -1.41 -0.36
N ALA A 9 3.15 -2.52 -0.86
CA ALA A 9 3.73 -3.58 -0.04
C ALA A 9 4.91 -3.06 0.79
N GLY A 10 5.83 -2.29 0.20
CA GLY A 10 7.02 -1.79 0.87
C GLY A 10 6.71 -0.99 2.15
N PRO A 11 5.90 0.09 2.05
CA PRO A 11 5.47 0.86 3.21
C PRO A 11 4.73 0.04 4.27
N LEU A 12 3.84 -0.89 3.89
CA LEU A 12 3.13 -1.75 4.84
C LEU A 12 4.09 -2.64 5.64
N VAL A 13 5.03 -3.28 4.94
CA VAL A 13 6.04 -4.14 5.58
C VAL A 13 6.91 -3.32 6.52
N HIS A 14 7.46 -2.20 6.06
CA HIS A 14 8.34 -1.38 6.89
C HIS A 14 7.64 -0.79 8.11
N LEU A 15 6.37 -0.38 7.99
CA LEU A 15 5.59 0.10 9.13
C LEU A 15 5.32 -1.02 10.15
N ALA A 16 5.11 -2.25 9.70
CA ALA A 16 4.93 -3.39 10.59
C ALA A 16 6.22 -3.76 11.32
N GLU A 17 7.36 -3.75 10.64
CA GLU A 17 8.69 -4.00 11.24
C GLU A 17 9.02 -3.06 12.40
N ILE A 18 8.50 -1.83 12.36
CA ILE A 18 8.69 -0.81 13.41
C ILE A 18 7.45 -0.61 14.29
N GLU A 19 6.51 -1.57 14.30
CA GLU A 19 5.28 -1.56 15.11
C GLU A 19 4.45 -0.26 14.96
N SER A 20 4.49 0.37 13.78
CA SER A 20 3.90 1.69 13.51
C SER A 20 2.73 1.67 12.52
N LEU A 21 2.10 0.50 12.30
CA LEU A 21 0.88 0.40 11.47
C LEU A 21 -0.25 1.32 11.96
N GLY A 22 -0.25 1.70 13.25
CA GLY A 22 -1.19 2.67 13.81
C GLY A 22 -1.17 4.05 13.13
N LEU A 23 -0.08 4.42 12.45
CA LEU A 23 0.00 5.66 11.66
C LEU A 23 -1.01 5.69 10.50
N LEU A 24 -1.43 4.52 10.01
CA LEU A 24 -2.42 4.41 8.94
C LEU A 24 -3.83 4.81 9.40
N SER A 25 -4.07 4.91 10.72
CA SER A 25 -5.33 5.44 11.28
C SER A 25 -5.56 6.93 11.00
N ALA A 26 -4.55 7.63 10.48
CA ALA A 26 -4.70 9.00 10.00
C ALA A 26 -5.59 9.09 8.75
N PHE A 27 -5.79 7.98 8.02
CA PHE A 27 -6.66 7.89 6.86
C PHE A 27 -8.03 7.36 7.26
N ASP A 28 -9.09 7.96 6.70
CA ASP A 28 -10.46 7.48 6.90
C ASP A 28 -10.69 6.14 6.18
N THR A 29 -9.93 5.88 5.11
CA THR A 29 -10.01 4.63 4.34
C THR A 29 -8.63 4.27 3.81
N LEU A 30 -8.27 2.99 3.95
CA LEU A 30 -7.06 2.41 3.39
C LEU A 30 -7.47 1.32 2.41
N LEU A 31 -7.19 1.53 1.12
CA LEU A 31 -7.38 0.53 0.08
C LEU A 31 -6.04 -0.17 -0.15
N THR A 32 -6.06 -1.49 -0.20
CA THR A 32 -4.85 -2.27 -0.51
C THR A 32 -5.16 -3.12 -1.74
N PRO A 33 -4.44 -2.92 -2.85
CA PRO A 33 -4.66 -3.69 -4.07
C PRO A 33 -4.43 -5.19 -3.90
N ALA A 34 -5.17 -6.01 -4.67
CA ALA A 34 -4.99 -7.46 -4.74
C ALA A 34 -3.51 -7.89 -4.89
N THR A 35 -2.78 -7.22 -5.79
CA THR A 35 -1.37 -7.49 -6.10
C THR A 35 -0.43 -7.22 -4.92
N VAL A 36 -0.79 -6.30 -4.02
CA VAL A 36 -0.01 -6.01 -2.80
C VAL A 36 -0.14 -7.15 -1.80
N TYR A 37 -1.31 -7.78 -1.69
CA TYR A 37 -1.47 -8.96 -0.83
C TYR A 37 -0.65 -10.13 -1.33
N GLU A 38 -0.68 -10.41 -2.64
CA GLU A 38 0.14 -11.47 -3.22
C GLU A 38 1.65 -11.23 -2.98
N ALA A 39 2.08 -9.97 -3.03
CA ALA A 39 3.47 -9.60 -2.74
C ALA A 39 3.82 -9.86 -1.27
N ILE A 40 2.95 -9.47 -0.33
CA ILE A 40 3.15 -9.68 1.11
C ILE A 40 3.11 -11.18 1.45
N GLU A 41 2.16 -11.94 0.93
CA GLU A 41 2.08 -13.39 1.16
C GLU A 41 3.33 -14.12 0.67
N ARG A 42 3.86 -13.72 -0.49
CA ARG A 42 5.09 -14.29 -1.05
C ARG A 42 6.33 -13.92 -0.22
N GLY A 43 6.36 -12.71 0.35
CA GLY A 43 7.44 -12.21 1.20
C GLY A 43 7.37 -12.69 2.65
N GLY A 44 6.22 -13.20 3.08
CA GLY A 44 5.89 -13.48 4.48
C GLY A 44 5.09 -12.32 5.07
N VAL A 45 3.97 -12.66 5.74
CA VAL A 45 3.09 -11.68 6.37
C VAL A 45 3.73 -11.17 7.66
N PRO A 46 3.98 -9.85 7.80
CA PRO A 46 4.48 -9.28 9.05
C PRO A 46 3.45 -9.41 10.18
N ASP A 47 3.95 -9.54 11.42
CA ASP A 47 3.08 -9.58 12.59
C ASP A 47 2.26 -8.28 12.72
N GLY A 48 0.97 -8.42 13.01
CA GLY A 48 0.06 -7.28 13.21
C GLY A 48 -0.57 -6.72 11.92
N LEU A 49 -0.24 -7.24 10.74
CA LEU A 49 -0.98 -6.92 9.51
C LEU A 49 -2.25 -7.78 9.40
N SER A 50 -3.41 -7.11 9.40
CA SER A 50 -4.72 -7.70 9.10
C SER A 50 -5.37 -6.86 8.01
N TYR A 51 -5.88 -7.51 6.97
CA TYR A 51 -6.39 -6.83 5.79
C TYR A 51 -7.50 -7.61 5.08
N GLU A 52 -8.39 -6.90 4.37
CA GLU A 52 -9.44 -7.48 3.52
C GLU A 52 -9.22 -7.06 2.06
N PRO A 53 -9.05 -8.02 1.13
CA PRO A 53 -8.74 -7.69 -0.24
C PRO A 53 -9.87 -6.97 -0.97
N VAL A 54 -9.50 -5.92 -1.70
CA VAL A 54 -10.38 -5.19 -2.60
C VAL A 54 -9.87 -5.27 -4.03
N GLU A 55 -10.75 -5.67 -4.94
CA GLU A 55 -10.48 -5.64 -6.37
C GLU A 55 -10.56 -4.20 -6.89
N ALA A 56 -9.55 -3.79 -7.66
CA ALA A 56 -9.60 -2.53 -8.39
C ALA A 56 -10.18 -2.80 -9.78
N ASP A 57 -11.10 -1.95 -10.24
CA ASP A 57 -11.55 -1.99 -11.64
C ASP A 57 -10.36 -1.70 -12.56
N GLU A 58 -10.13 -2.59 -13.54
CA GLU A 58 -9.01 -2.55 -14.49
C GLU A 58 -9.14 -1.43 -15.55
N GLU A 59 -9.65 -0.25 -15.20
CA GLU A 59 -9.60 0.88 -16.12
C GLU A 59 -8.12 1.29 -16.28
N LYS A 60 -7.55 0.94 -17.43
CA LYS A 60 -6.16 1.18 -17.80
C LYS A 60 -5.84 2.66 -17.69
N VAL A 61 -5.22 3.07 -16.59
CA VAL A 61 -4.58 4.39 -16.50
C VAL A 61 -3.26 4.28 -17.27
N GLU A 62 -3.11 5.05 -18.36
CA GLU A 62 -1.81 5.17 -19.02
C GLU A 62 -0.82 5.73 -17.99
N SER A 63 0.14 4.89 -17.59
CA SER A 63 1.18 5.28 -16.66
C SER A 63 2.19 6.16 -17.38
N GLU A 64 2.15 7.47 -17.13
CA GLU A 64 3.32 8.31 -17.38
C GLU A 64 4.40 7.93 -16.35
N GLU A 65 5.58 7.52 -16.82
CA GLU A 65 6.72 7.28 -15.94
C GLU A 65 7.04 8.58 -15.17
N PRO A 66 7.17 8.55 -13.84
CA PRO A 66 7.55 9.74 -13.09
C PRO A 66 8.95 10.15 -13.52
N ASP A 67 9.09 11.40 -13.98
CA ASP A 67 10.38 12.02 -14.32
C ASP A 67 11.28 11.93 -13.09
N ALA A 68 12.24 10.99 -13.13
CA ALA A 68 13.25 10.85 -12.12
C ALA A 68 14.12 12.10 -12.17
N ALA A 69 13.76 13.09 -11.35
CA ALA A 69 14.54 14.29 -11.14
C ALA A 69 15.99 13.86 -10.84
N ARG A 70 16.86 14.18 -11.79
CA ARG A 70 18.30 13.96 -11.70
C ARG A 70 18.84 14.94 -10.66
N GLU A 71 19.18 14.45 -9.47
CA GLU A 71 19.92 15.26 -8.50
C GLU A 71 21.36 15.47 -9.01
N PRO A 72 21.94 16.69 -8.86
CA PRO A 72 23.27 17.05 -9.36
C PRO A 72 24.43 16.43 -8.56
#